data_AF-A0A927BHU0-F1
#
_entry.id   AF-A0A927BHU0-F1
#
_cell.length_a   1.000
_cell.length_b   1.000
_cell.length_c   1.000
_cell.angle_alpha   90.00
_cell.angle_beta   90.00
_cell.angle_gamma   90.00
#
_symmetry.space_group_name_H-M   'P 1'
#
loop_
_entity.id
_entity.type
_entity.pdbx_description
1 polymer ?
#
loop_
_entity_poly.entity_id
_entity_poly.type
_entity_poly.pdbx_seq_one_letter_code
_entity_poly.pdbx_strand_id
1 'polypeptide(L)'
;MPLRLLLLLNFATAAYLTGLIWTVQVVHYPGFGLVPKEAWAAFHAAHTRRMSQVVLVPMVVELGLALWLAWAGRAALPSGVGWWSLVLVLLIWAATFFISVPFHNRLAQGYDYIAIDGLVRTNWLRTLAWTARLVLLGWILGR
;
A
#
# COMPACT_ATOMS: atom_id res chain seq x y z
N MET A 1 22.81 11.34 2.98
CA MET A 1 21.55 12.13 2.98
C MET A 1 21.22 12.55 4.40
N PRO A 2 20.86 13.82 4.66
CA PRO A 2 20.45 14.26 6.00
C PRO A 2 19.22 13.50 6.50
N LEU A 3 19.16 13.20 7.81
CA LEU A 3 18.04 12.44 8.41
C LEU A 3 16.69 13.11 8.17
N ARG A 4 16.62 14.45 8.23
CA ARG A 4 15.40 15.22 7.95
C ARG A 4 14.90 15.01 6.52
N LEU A 5 15.80 15.00 5.54
CA LEU A 5 15.42 14.73 4.15
C LEU A 5 14.94 13.28 3.98
N LEU A 6 15.60 12.32 4.65
CA LEU A 6 15.15 10.92 4.64
C LEU A 6 13.75 10.73 5.25
N LEU A 7 13.46 11.42 6.35
CA LEU A 7 12.13 11.43 6.96
C LEU A 7 11.07 12.05 6.04
N LEU A 8 11.39 13.18 5.39
CA LEU A 8 10.48 13.83 4.44
C LEU A 8 10.17 12.93 3.23
N LEU A 9 11.18 12.24 2.68
CA LEU A 9 10.96 11.29 1.58
C LEU A 9 10.11 10.09 2.02
N ASN A 10 10.35 9.55 3.21
CA ASN A 10 9.52 8.49 3.79
C ASN A 10 8.07 8.94 3.97
N PHE A 11 7.87 10.14 4.53
CA PHE A 11 6.55 10.72 4.75
C PHE A 11 5.82 11.01 3.44
N ALA A 12 6.48 11.62 2.45
CA ALA A 12 5.89 11.91 1.14
C ALA A 12 5.46 10.63 0.43
N THR A 13 6.30 9.59 0.46
CA THR A 13 5.97 8.28 -0.13
C THR A 13 4.80 7.62 0.61
N ALA A 14 4.80 7.66 1.95
CA ALA A 14 3.68 7.16 2.75
C ALA A 14 2.38 7.92 2.44
N ALA A 15 2.43 9.24 2.31
CA ALA A 15 1.27 10.09 2.04
C ALA A 15 0.67 9.77 0.66
N TYR A 16 1.53 9.65 -0.36
CA TYR A 16 1.11 9.24 -1.70
C TYR A 16 0.40 7.88 -1.68
N LEU A 17 1.04 6.87 -1.10
CA LEU A 17 0.49 5.51 -1.03
C LEU A 17 -0.77 5.44 -0.16
N THR A 18 -0.86 6.25 0.90
CA THR A 18 -2.07 6.37 1.72
C THR A 18 -3.23 6.95 0.90
N GLY A 19 -3.02 8.05 0.17
CA GLY A 19 -4.06 8.61 -0.71
C GLY A 19 -4.51 7.63 -1.80
N LEU A 20 -3.54 6.93 -2.40
CA LEU A 20 -3.79 5.90 -3.42
C LEU A 20 -4.61 4.75 -2.85
N ILE A 21 -4.22 4.17 -1.70
CA ILE A 21 -4.91 3.01 -1.14
C ILE A 21 -6.32 3.36 -0.65
N TRP A 22 -6.55 4.56 -0.12
CA TRP A 22 -7.90 5.01 0.23
C TRP A 22 -8.80 5.13 -1.01
N THR A 23 -8.25 5.65 -2.12
CA THR A 23 -8.96 5.69 -3.41
C THR A 23 -9.26 4.29 -3.93
N VAL A 24 -8.34 3.34 -3.73
CA VAL A 24 -8.57 1.94 -4.08
C VAL A 24 -9.66 1.31 -3.20
N GLN A 25 -9.58 1.52 -1.89
CA GLN A 25 -10.47 0.93 -0.88
C GLN A 25 -11.91 1.40 -1.02
N VAL A 26 -12.12 2.72 -1.19
CA VAL A 26 -13.45 3.33 -1.13
C VAL A 26 -14.10 3.38 -2.51
N VAL A 27 -13.30 3.56 -3.57
CA VAL A 27 -13.83 3.80 -4.92
C VAL A 27 -13.56 2.62 -5.85
N HIS A 28 -12.29 2.23 -6.06
CA HIS A 28 -11.99 1.28 -7.13
C HIS A 28 -12.49 -0.13 -6.86
N TYR A 29 -12.17 -0.72 -5.70
CA TYR A 29 -12.56 -2.11 -5.42
C TYR A 29 -14.08 -2.27 -5.31
N PRO A 30 -14.84 -1.39 -4.62
CA PRO A 30 -16.30 -1.44 -4.68
C PRO A 30 -16.84 -1.26 -6.11
N GLY A 31 -16.20 -0.38 -6.91
CA GLY A 31 -16.56 -0.15 -8.30
C GLY A 31 -16.42 -1.38 -9.20
N PHE A 32 -15.60 -2.37 -8.84
CA PHE A 32 -15.51 -3.63 -9.60
C PHE A 32 -16.83 -4.38 -9.67
N GLY A 33 -17.65 -4.29 -8.62
CA GLY A 33 -18.97 -4.93 -8.60
C GLY A 33 -19.98 -4.34 -9.59
N LEU A 34 -19.67 -3.18 -10.18
CA LEU A 34 -20.51 -2.49 -11.16
C LEU A 34 -20.12 -2.81 -12.61
N VAL A 35 -19.01 -3.54 -12.83
CA VAL A 35 -18.53 -3.87 -14.17
C VAL A 35 -19.33 -5.05 -14.72
N PRO A 36 -19.93 -4.94 -15.93
CA PRO A 36 -20.61 -6.06 -16.57
C PRO A 36 -19.69 -7.26 -16.75
N LYS A 37 -20.22 -8.48 -16.56
CA LYS A 37 -19.43 -9.72 -16.61
C LYS A 37 -18.77 -9.93 -17.96
N GLU A 38 -19.43 -9.51 -19.03
CA GLU A 38 -18.99 -9.63 -20.42
C GLU A 38 -17.76 -8.75 -20.70
N ALA A 39 -17.64 -7.62 -20.00
CA ALA A 39 -16.51 -6.70 -20.10
C ALA A 39 -15.38 -7.01 -19.11
N TRP A 40 -15.60 -7.92 -18.15
CA TRP A 40 -14.74 -8.13 -17.00
C TRP A 40 -13.30 -8.47 -17.38
N ALA A 41 -13.10 -9.46 -18.26
CA ALA A 41 -11.76 -9.94 -18.59
C ALA A 41 -10.88 -8.82 -19.18
N ALA A 42 -11.44 -8.03 -20.11
CA ALA A 42 -10.75 -6.90 -20.72
C ALA A 42 -10.48 -5.79 -19.68
N PHE A 43 -11.47 -5.46 -18.86
CA PHE A 43 -11.35 -4.45 -17.81
C PHE A 43 -10.28 -4.82 -16.77
N HIS A 44 -10.36 -6.03 -16.19
CA HIS A 44 -9.47 -6.47 -15.11
C HIS A 44 -8.03 -6.61 -15.59
N ALA A 45 -7.80 -7.13 -16.79
CA ALA A 45 -6.46 -7.19 -17.38
C ALA A 45 -5.85 -5.79 -17.58
N ALA A 46 -6.63 -4.85 -18.10
CA ALA A 46 -6.19 -3.46 -18.27
C ALA A 46 -5.94 -2.77 -16.92
N HIS A 47 -6.85 -2.96 -15.95
CA HIS A 47 -6.73 -2.44 -14.60
C HIS A 47 -5.46 -2.96 -13.92
N THR A 48 -5.27 -4.29 -13.88
CA THR A 48 -4.13 -4.92 -13.19
C THR A 48 -2.80 -4.45 -13.77
N ARG A 49 -2.69 -4.36 -15.11
CA ARG A 49 -1.47 -3.87 -15.76
C ARG A 49 -1.16 -2.41 -15.39
N ARG A 50 -2.15 -1.52 -15.48
CA ARG A 50 -1.97 -0.08 -15.21
C ARG A 50 -1.73 0.19 -13.73
N MET A 51 -2.52 -0.43 -12.84
CA MET A 51 -2.37 -0.28 -11.40
C MET A 51 -1.04 -0.83 -10.89
N SER A 52 -0.53 -1.91 -11.47
CA SER A 52 0.79 -2.43 -11.09
C SER A 52 1.89 -1.38 -11.24
N GLN A 53 1.86 -0.57 -12.31
CA GLN A 53 2.84 0.50 -12.50
C GLN A 53 2.69 1.61 -11.46
N VAL A 54 1.45 2.02 -11.19
CA VAL A 54 1.14 3.11 -10.24
C VAL A 54 1.45 2.72 -8.80
N VAL A 55 1.31 1.44 -8.44
CA VAL A 55 1.48 0.95 -7.06
C VAL A 55 2.89 0.40 -6.82
N LEU A 56 3.42 -0.43 -7.71
CA LEU A 56 4.65 -1.19 -7.44
C LEU A 56 5.88 -0.29 -7.32
N VAL A 57 6.04 0.69 -8.21
CA VAL A 57 7.22 1.57 -8.19
C VAL A 57 7.29 2.36 -6.87
N PRO A 58 6.24 3.06 -6.42
CA PRO A 58 6.24 3.72 -5.12
C PRO A 58 6.39 2.75 -3.95
N MET A 59 5.83 1.54 -4.01
CA MET A 59 5.99 0.53 -2.95
C MET A 59 7.42 0.02 -2.79
N VAL A 60 8.15 -0.17 -3.89
CA VAL A 60 9.57 -0.58 -3.86
C VAL A 60 10.43 0.56 -3.29
N VAL A 61 10.17 1.80 -3.73
CA VAL A 61 10.81 2.99 -3.18
C VAL A 61 10.53 3.12 -1.68
N GLU A 62 9.28 2.89 -1.25
CA GLU A 62 8.88 2.91 0.16
C GLU A 62 9.69 1.91 0.99
N LEU A 63 9.83 0.67 0.51
CA LEU A 63 10.59 -0.36 1.20
C LEU A 63 12.07 0.02 1.37
N GLY A 64 12.71 0.51 0.30
CA GLY A 64 14.09 0.98 0.36
C GLY A 64 14.28 2.14 1.33
N LEU A 65 13.37 3.12 1.29
CA LEU A 65 13.38 4.27 2.19
C LEU A 65 13.13 3.89 3.65
N ALA A 66 12.24 2.92 3.90
CA ALA A 66 11.95 2.43 5.24
C ALA A 66 13.13 1.66 5.85
N LEU A 67 13.78 0.80 5.06
CA LEU A 67 15.00 0.10 5.46
C LEU A 67 16.12 1.09 5.80
N TRP A 68 16.32 2.10 4.94
CA TRP A 68 17.31 3.13 5.20
C TRP A 68 16.98 3.95 6.44
N LEU A 69 15.71 4.33 6.64
CA LEU A 69 15.29 5.07 7.83
C LEU A 69 15.49 4.27 9.12
N ALA A 70 15.15 2.97 9.11
CA ALA A 70 15.38 2.08 10.25
C ALA A 70 16.87 2.01 10.61
N TRP A 71 17.75 1.85 9.61
CA TRP A 71 19.19 1.77 9.82
C TRP A 71 19.80 3.10 10.26
N ALA A 72 19.58 4.18 9.50
CA ALA A 72 20.20 5.48 9.72
C ALA A 72 19.62 6.20 10.95
N GLY A 73 18.34 5.97 11.25
CA GLY A 73 17.63 6.55 12.39
C GLY A 73 17.80 5.77 13.70
N ARG A 74 18.49 4.63 13.72
CA ARG A 74 18.54 3.71 14.88
C ARG A 74 18.99 4.35 16.21
N ALA A 75 19.88 5.33 16.16
CA ALA A 75 20.39 6.04 17.33
C ALA A 75 19.80 7.45 17.49
N ALA A 76 19.20 8.00 16.42
CA ALA A 76 18.75 9.40 16.36
C ALA A 76 17.23 9.56 16.53
N LEU A 77 16.45 8.54 16.15
CA LEU A 77 15.00 8.57 16.27
C LEU A 77 14.57 7.99 17.62
N PRO A 78 13.63 8.63 18.33
CA PRO A 78 13.14 8.11 19.60
C PRO A 78 12.39 6.79 19.42
N SER A 79 12.39 5.97 20.46
CA SER A 79 11.50 4.80 20.63
C SER A 79 11.47 3.81 19.46
N GLY A 80 12.55 3.72 18.69
CA GLY A 80 12.64 2.79 17.56
C GLY A 80 11.67 3.07 16.42
N VAL A 81 11.22 4.32 16.23
CA VAL A 81 10.21 4.65 15.20
C VAL A 81 10.60 4.19 13.79
N GLY A 82 11.89 4.25 13.44
CA GLY A 82 12.37 3.71 12.16
C GLY A 82 12.03 2.23 11.97
N TRP A 83 12.16 1.42 13.03
CA TRP A 83 11.81 -0.01 13.00
C TRP A 83 10.31 -0.24 12.94
N TRP A 84 9.51 0.52 13.70
CA TRP A 84 8.05 0.43 13.61
C TRP A 84 7.52 0.80 12.21
N SER A 85 8.08 1.84 11.60
CA SER A 85 7.77 2.22 10.22
C SER A 85 8.09 1.08 9.25
N LEU A 86 9.22 0.39 9.42
CA LEU A 86 9.60 -0.76 8.59
C LEU A 86 8.66 -1.96 8.81
N VAL A 87 8.29 -2.27 10.06
CA VAL A 87 7.34 -3.37 10.37
C VAL A 87 6.01 -3.15 9.66
N LEU A 88 5.49 -1.92 9.64
CA LEU A 88 4.27 -1.59 8.91
C LEU A 88 4.41 -1.83 7.40
N VAL A 89 5.55 -1.44 6.80
CA VAL A 89 5.82 -1.72 5.38
C VAL A 89 5.89 -3.21 5.10
N LEU A 90 6.57 -3.99 5.94
CA LEU A 90 6.64 -5.44 5.77
C LEU A 90 5.26 -6.11 5.88
N LEU A 91 4.42 -5.64 6.80
CA LEU A 91 3.03 -6.10 6.92
C LEU A 91 2.20 -5.76 5.68
N ILE A 92 2.38 -4.56 5.11
CA ILE A 92 1.71 -4.16 3.85
C ILE A 92 2.17 -5.05 2.70
N TRP A 93 3.47 -5.33 2.59
CA TRP A 93 4.02 -6.23 1.59
C TRP A 93 3.45 -7.64 1.76
N ALA A 94 3.48 -8.19 2.98
CA ALA A 94 2.89 -9.51 3.26
C ALA A 94 1.41 -9.58 2.86
N ALA A 95 0.60 -8.58 3.25
CA ALA A 95 -0.80 -8.52 2.86
C ALA A 95 -0.98 -8.42 1.33
N THR A 96 -0.08 -7.73 0.64
CA THR A 96 -0.11 -7.63 -0.83
C THR A 96 0.14 -8.98 -1.49
N PHE A 97 1.25 -9.64 -1.15
CA PHE A 97 1.67 -10.89 -1.80
C PHE A 97 0.81 -12.10 -1.41
N PHE A 98 0.41 -12.18 -0.14
CA PHE A 98 -0.29 -13.36 0.37
C PHE A 98 -1.82 -13.23 0.36
N ILE A 99 -2.37 -12.03 0.18
CA ILE A 99 -3.82 -11.82 0.17
C ILE A 99 -4.28 -11.15 -1.13
N SER A 100 -3.79 -9.95 -1.44
CA SER A 100 -4.26 -9.20 -2.62
C SER A 100 -3.93 -9.90 -3.94
N VAL A 101 -2.70 -10.41 -4.11
CA VAL A 101 -2.27 -11.10 -5.33
C VAL A 101 -3.11 -12.36 -5.61
N PRO A 102 -3.34 -13.27 -4.64
CA PRO A 102 -4.25 -14.41 -4.83
C PRO A 102 -5.66 -14.02 -5.27
N PHE A 103 -6.24 -12.96 -4.68
CA PHE A 103 -7.55 -12.46 -5.12
C PHE A 103 -7.51 -11.95 -6.57
N HIS A 104 -6.49 -11.17 -6.95
CA HIS A 104 -6.34 -10.72 -8.33
C HIS A 104 -6.12 -11.87 -9.32
N ASN A 105 -5.40 -12.93 -8.92
CA ASN A 105 -5.22 -14.11 -9.76
C ASN A 105 -6.53 -14.87 -9.98
N ARG A 106 -7.36 -15.00 -8.94
CA ARG A 106 -8.72 -15.57 -9.06
C ARG A 106 -9.59 -14.73 -9.98
N LEU A 107 -9.55 -13.40 -9.82
CA LEU A 107 -10.28 -12.45 -10.65
C LEU A 107 -9.80 -12.41 -12.12
N ALA A 108 -8.56 -12.82 -12.39
CA ALA A 108 -8.05 -12.96 -13.76
C ALA A 108 -8.68 -14.17 -14.49
N GLN A 109 -9.24 -15.14 -13.76
CA GLN A 109 -9.92 -16.30 -14.35
C GLN A 109 -11.39 -16.01 -14.71
N GLY A 110 -11.95 -14.92 -14.20
CA GLY A 110 -13.34 -14.53 -14.47
C GLY A 110 -13.92 -13.61 -13.41
N TYR A 111 -15.12 -13.10 -13.67
CA TYR A 111 -15.84 -12.26 -12.71
C TYR A 111 -16.25 -13.12 -11.51
N ASP A 112 -15.84 -12.70 -10.32
CA ASP A 112 -16.16 -13.40 -9.07
C ASP A 112 -16.44 -12.40 -7.95
N TYR A 113 -17.73 -12.28 -7.61
CA TYR A 113 -18.17 -11.36 -6.57
C TYR A 113 -17.60 -11.68 -5.19
N ILE A 114 -17.41 -12.95 -4.86
CA ILE A 114 -16.84 -13.36 -3.56
C ILE A 114 -15.37 -12.92 -3.48
N ALA A 115 -14.64 -13.03 -4.59
CA ALA A 115 -13.27 -12.54 -4.66
C ALA A 115 -13.19 -11.01 -4.58
N ILE A 116 -14.15 -10.27 -5.18
CA ILE A 116 -14.24 -8.80 -5.07
C ILE A 116 -14.52 -8.39 -3.61
N ASP A 117 -15.53 -8.98 -2.95
CA ASP A 117 -15.85 -8.67 -1.55
C ASP A 117 -14.67 -9.01 -0.62
N GLY A 118 -14.01 -10.15 -0.85
CA GLY A 118 -12.79 -10.53 -0.15
C GLY A 118 -11.66 -9.50 -0.31
N LEU A 119 -11.47 -8.98 -1.52
CA LEU A 119 -10.49 -7.94 -1.81
C LEU A 119 -10.82 -6.63 -1.06
N VAL A 120 -12.08 -6.19 -1.06
CA VAL A 120 -12.54 -4.99 -0.33
C VAL A 120 -12.30 -5.14 1.18
N ARG A 121 -12.73 -6.27 1.77
CA ARG A 121 -12.61 -6.50 3.22
C ARG A 121 -11.17 -6.58 3.67
N THR A 122 -10.34 -7.32 2.94
CA THR A 122 -8.95 -7.57 3.35
C THR A 122 -8.02 -6.40 3.04
N ASN A 123 -8.37 -5.53 2.08
CA ASN A 123 -7.57 -4.36 1.76
C ASN A 123 -7.55 -3.31 2.89
N TRP A 124 -8.52 -3.34 3.80
CA TRP A 124 -8.49 -2.51 5.02
C TRP A 124 -7.22 -2.70 5.85
N LEU A 125 -6.63 -3.91 5.86
CA LEU A 125 -5.36 -4.16 6.54
C LEU A 125 -4.27 -3.21 6.02
N ARG A 126 -4.15 -3.10 4.70
CA ARG A 126 -3.16 -2.23 4.05
C ARG A 126 -3.52 -0.75 4.22
N THR A 127 -4.81 -0.41 4.08
CA THR A 127 -5.31 0.96 4.26
C THR A 127 -4.98 1.50 5.65
N LEU A 128 -5.26 0.71 6.70
CA LEU A 128 -4.97 1.07 8.08
C LEU A 128 -3.46 1.10 8.35
N ALA A 129 -2.70 0.14 7.82
CA ALA A 129 -1.25 0.10 7.99
C ALA A 129 -0.53 1.31 7.35
N TRP A 130 -0.91 1.70 6.12
CA TRP A 130 -0.38 2.91 5.50
C TRP A 130 -0.80 4.17 6.24
N THR A 131 -2.06 4.25 6.69
CA THR A 131 -2.55 5.38 7.49
C THR A 131 -1.78 5.51 8.81
N ALA A 132 -1.59 4.40 9.54
CA ALA A 132 -0.82 4.39 10.77
C ALA A 132 0.64 4.80 10.54
N ARG A 133 1.25 4.33 9.44
CA ARG A 133 2.61 4.72 9.05
C ARG A 133 2.71 6.20 8.74
N LEU A 134 1.73 6.76 8.03
CA LEU A 134 1.66 8.19 7.71
C LEU A 134 1.59 9.04 9.00
N VAL A 135 0.70 8.68 9.93
CA VAL A 135 0.55 9.36 11.23
C VAL A 135 1.85 9.27 12.04
N LEU A 136 2.47 8.09 12.11
CA LEU A 136 3.73 7.88 12.82
C LEU A 136 4.86 8.79 12.29
N LEU A 137 5.02 8.84 10.97
CA LEU A 137 6.05 9.66 10.33
C LEU A 137 5.74 11.16 10.44
N GLY A 138 4.48 11.55 10.31
CA GLY A 138 4.03 12.92 10.48
C GLY A 138 4.25 13.43 11.90
N TRP A 139 3.98 12.59 12.91
CA TRP A 139 4.24 12.90 14.30
C TRP A 139 5.73 13.15 14.58
N ILE A 140 6.63 12.33 14.00
CA ILE A 140 8.08 12.58 14.11
C ILE A 140 8.51 13.88 13.43
N LEU A 141 7.94 14.20 12.26
CA LEU A 141 8.28 15.43 11.54
C LEU A 141 7.76 16.71 12.22
N GLY A 142 6.68 16.60 13.00
CA GLY A 142 6.10 17.71 13.76
C GLY A 142 6.71 17.93 15.15
N ARG A 143 7.66 17.07 15.56
CA ARG A 143 8.46 17.24 16.77
C ARG A 143 9.75 17.99 16.49
#